data_AF-A0AAW0F2E4-F1
#
_entry.id   AF-A0AAW0F2E4-F1
#
_cell.length_a   1.000
_cell.length_b   1.000
_cell.length_c   1.000
_cell.angle_alpha   90.00
_cell.angle_beta   90.00
_cell.angle_gamma   90.00
#
_symmetry.space_group_name_H-M   'P 1'
#
loop_
_entity.id
_entity.type
_entity.pdbx_description
1 polymer ?
#
loop_
_entity_poly.entity_id
_entity_poly.type
_entity_poly.pdbx_seq_one_letter_code
_entity_poly.pdbx_strand_id
1 'polypeptide(L)'
;MRHSLLKTAVAAVLLCAAVRGSAQHVVSEPEEVMEHRQDLDALQAGTVSTRVSRGSRVADTAGRPFVITAPPDWKPIRVAIFTYDIDDSSRYCTEAGQRRPDFSGDIVICRPDDVLTDSKKQMLLELLIPSAVRMHEERLSVQRERGNIVVDRDIYEDPECRDFSIPASHMEEGVADADFLLYVAAGPTIDDTIAWAVTCQYFINGRPSVGVANVSPKHITADPRGKRTIAHEILHALGFDYGVFKKKGMVSHTFSLRGKWFVPVIKSPSVVAQARAHFGCRAQTFLELEDKGGKGSKLSHWKRRSMKDDLMASTSGAGIYSAMTIAAMEDTGFYKGNYSMAEPMMYGRNAGCGLVREKCVVNGVSRFPDMFCGSANATNLVCASDRLGVGECDLVNHSLPLPAKFRYFANATLGGADEEMDYCPYVQPYRKTTCFSNRRYLNGSVYGAFARCLDAPAGFAESGQSSAQYGLCAKVHCGTTTTYSVRVKGAGTFTRCPPGTTLPLSSLSPLFSDGHITCPPYDSVCGIPVTTTKALRGGAAREGEARSGQSG
;
A
#
# COMPACT_ATOMS: atom_id res chain seq x y z
N MET A 1 28.98 73.03 -8.05
CA MET A 1 30.37 73.03 -7.52
C MET A 1 30.82 71.58 -7.48
N ARG A 2 31.70 71.18 -8.41
CA ARG A 2 33.12 70.88 -8.18
C ARG A 2 33.31 69.74 -7.16
N HIS A 3 34.06 68.66 -7.41
CA HIS A 3 34.84 68.25 -8.58
C HIS A 3 35.32 66.80 -8.32
N SER A 4 35.43 66.02 -9.39
CA SER A 4 36.62 65.21 -9.72
C SER A 4 37.02 63.99 -8.88
N LEU A 5 37.60 62.91 -9.43
CA LEU A 5 38.00 62.51 -10.79
C LEU A 5 38.46 61.03 -10.69
N LEU A 6 38.33 60.24 -11.76
CA LEU A 6 39.42 59.60 -12.55
C LEU A 6 39.25 58.06 -12.45
N LYS A 7 39.27 57.18 -13.47
CA LYS A 7 39.72 57.13 -14.88
C LYS A 7 39.03 55.86 -15.48
N THR A 8 38.29 55.89 -16.60
CA THR A 8 38.68 55.58 -18.02
C THR A 8 39.50 54.29 -18.18
N ALA A 9 39.24 53.34 -19.09
CA ALA A 9 38.91 53.44 -20.53
C ALA A 9 38.43 52.06 -21.10
N VAL A 10 37.40 52.00 -21.99
CA VAL A 10 37.45 51.80 -23.49
C VAL A 10 37.60 50.30 -23.88
N ALA A 11 36.89 49.66 -24.84
CA ALA A 11 36.23 50.08 -26.10
C ALA A 11 35.12 49.10 -26.53
N ALA A 12 34.27 49.54 -27.45
CA ALA A 12 33.29 48.75 -28.21
C ALA A 12 33.87 48.17 -29.52
N VAL A 13 33.43 46.98 -29.95
CA VAL A 13 33.47 46.52 -31.35
C VAL A 13 32.21 45.70 -31.68
N LEU A 14 31.74 45.92 -32.91
CA LEU A 14 30.50 45.50 -33.57
C LEU A 14 30.28 43.99 -33.85
N LEU A 15 29.00 43.73 -34.15
CA LEU A 15 28.31 42.59 -34.77
C LEU A 15 29.02 41.72 -35.83
N CYS A 16 28.49 40.48 -35.89
CA CYS A 16 28.16 39.62 -37.05
C CYS A 16 28.92 38.29 -37.23
N ALA A 17 28.18 37.21 -36.92
CA ALA A 17 28.08 35.90 -37.57
C ALA A 17 29.32 35.22 -38.18
N ALA A 18 29.69 34.06 -37.61
CA ALA A 18 30.04 32.87 -38.39
C ALA A 18 29.83 31.59 -37.55
N VAL A 19 29.05 30.67 -38.11
CA VAL A 19 28.77 29.32 -37.62
C VAL A 19 30.06 28.50 -37.48
N ARG A 20 30.26 27.81 -36.35
CA ARG A 20 30.97 26.51 -36.31
C ARG A 20 30.71 25.78 -34.98
N GLY A 21 30.38 24.50 -35.11
CA GLY A 21 29.72 23.66 -34.11
C GLY A 21 30.50 23.45 -32.80
N SER A 22 29.74 23.36 -31.71
CA SER A 22 30.22 22.93 -30.41
C SER A 22 29.78 21.50 -30.14
N ALA A 23 30.76 20.66 -29.86
CA ALA A 23 30.61 19.28 -29.42
C ALA A 23 29.63 19.16 -28.25
N GLN A 24 28.77 18.14 -28.33
CA GLN A 24 27.92 17.71 -27.23
C GLN A 24 28.80 17.31 -26.03
N HIS A 25 28.82 18.12 -24.99
CA HIS A 25 29.15 17.64 -23.66
C HIS A 25 27.99 16.77 -23.19
N VAL A 26 28.14 15.46 -23.37
CA VAL A 26 27.32 14.46 -22.67
C VAL A 26 27.67 14.60 -21.20
N VAL A 27 26.80 15.26 -20.43
CA VAL A 27 26.81 15.18 -18.97
C VAL A 27 26.44 13.75 -18.62
N SER A 28 27.42 12.96 -18.20
CA SER A 28 27.18 11.63 -17.67
C SER A 28 26.36 11.74 -16.38
N GLU A 29 25.20 11.07 -16.36
CA GLU A 29 24.42 10.92 -15.13
C GLU A 29 25.25 10.18 -14.07
N PRO A 30 25.13 10.52 -12.78
CA PRO A 30 25.80 9.78 -11.71
C PRO A 30 25.44 8.30 -11.77
N GLU A 31 26.42 7.42 -11.59
CA GLU A 31 26.31 5.95 -11.68
C GLU A 31 25.13 5.37 -10.88
N GLU A 32 24.76 6.02 -9.77
CA GLU A 32 23.65 5.63 -8.89
C GLU A 32 22.25 6.12 -9.35
N VAL A 33 22.17 7.14 -10.21
CA VAL A 33 20.92 7.59 -10.86
C VAL A 33 20.59 6.65 -12.03
N MET A 34 21.62 6.18 -12.75
CA MET A 34 21.49 5.05 -13.68
C MET A 34 21.00 3.79 -12.96
N GLU A 35 21.46 3.49 -11.75
CA GLU A 35 21.03 2.29 -11.02
C GLU A 35 19.52 2.34 -10.63
N HIS A 36 19.00 3.52 -10.29
CA HIS A 36 17.57 3.72 -10.02
C HIS A 36 16.70 3.51 -11.28
N ARG A 37 17.20 3.99 -12.42
CA ARG A 37 16.58 3.77 -13.73
C ARG A 37 16.71 2.31 -14.17
N GLN A 38 17.84 1.65 -13.88
CA GLN A 38 18.06 0.23 -14.13
C GLN A 38 17.22 -0.68 -13.25
N ASP A 39 16.86 -0.32 -12.01
CA ASP A 39 15.89 -1.06 -11.21
C ASP A 39 14.47 -0.98 -11.81
N LEU A 40 14.13 0.15 -12.44
CA LEU A 40 12.90 0.38 -13.22
C LEU A 40 12.94 -0.30 -14.62
N ASP A 41 14.10 -0.38 -15.25
CA ASP A 41 14.31 -1.03 -16.55
C ASP A 41 14.48 -2.57 -16.39
N ALA A 42 14.98 -3.05 -15.25
CA ALA A 42 15.02 -4.47 -14.88
C ALA A 42 13.62 -5.02 -14.53
N LEU A 43 12.69 -4.13 -14.16
CA LEU A 43 11.25 -4.42 -14.17
C LEU A 43 10.71 -4.56 -15.60
N GLN A 44 11.46 -4.22 -16.67
CA GLN A 44 11.05 -4.32 -18.07
C GLN A 44 11.82 -5.36 -18.90
N ALA A 45 13.08 -5.69 -18.57
CA ALA A 45 13.94 -6.53 -19.40
C ALA A 45 14.49 -7.78 -18.66
N GLY A 46 13.99 -8.98 -18.97
CA GLY A 46 14.58 -10.23 -18.44
C GLY A 46 13.83 -11.51 -18.81
N THR A 47 14.14 -12.07 -19.97
CA THR A 47 13.59 -13.32 -20.54
C THR A 47 14.48 -14.55 -20.30
N VAL A 48 13.87 -15.73 -20.55
CA VAL A 48 14.40 -17.10 -20.69
C VAL A 48 14.16 -18.05 -19.50
N SER A 49 13.25 -19.02 -19.74
CA SER A 49 13.19 -20.47 -19.38
C SER A 49 13.78 -20.93 -18.02
N THR A 50 13.20 -21.80 -17.19
CA THR A 50 12.26 -22.92 -17.37
C THR A 50 11.82 -23.48 -15.99
N ARG A 51 10.73 -24.28 -16.00
CA ARG A 51 10.35 -25.39 -15.08
C ARG A 51 10.11 -25.12 -13.59
N VAL A 52 8.82 -25.28 -13.24
CA VAL A 52 8.30 -25.72 -11.94
C VAL A 52 9.04 -27.00 -11.49
N SER A 53 9.66 -26.95 -10.32
CA SER A 53 10.02 -28.14 -9.55
C SER A 53 9.44 -28.03 -8.15
N ARG A 54 8.83 -29.15 -7.75
CA ARG A 54 8.14 -29.39 -6.49
C ARG A 54 9.09 -29.26 -5.28
N GLY A 55 8.53 -28.76 -4.19
CA GLY A 55 8.77 -29.29 -2.84
C GLY A 55 9.76 -28.50 -1.97
N SER A 56 9.23 -27.83 -0.95
CA SER A 56 9.88 -27.85 0.36
C SER A 56 8.82 -27.84 1.44
N ARG A 57 8.90 -28.90 2.26
CA ARG A 57 8.06 -29.17 3.42
C ARG A 57 8.58 -28.31 4.57
N VAL A 58 7.70 -27.56 5.22
CA VAL A 58 7.85 -27.25 6.64
C VAL A 58 7.03 -28.30 7.38
N ALA A 59 7.70 -29.05 8.24
CA ALA A 59 7.07 -30.06 9.08
C ALA A 59 6.23 -29.37 10.15
N ASP A 60 4.98 -29.81 10.29
CA ASP A 60 4.06 -29.39 11.34
C ASP A 60 3.81 -30.58 12.28
N THR A 61 4.01 -30.36 13.58
CA THR A 61 3.46 -31.26 14.59
C THR A 61 2.00 -30.90 14.81
N ALA A 62 1.15 -31.73 14.22
CA ALA A 62 -0.27 -31.95 14.55
C ALA A 62 -1.27 -30.85 14.17
N GLY A 63 -1.62 -30.83 12.88
CA GLY A 63 -2.91 -30.31 12.39
C GLY A 63 -2.92 -30.24 10.87
N ARG A 64 -3.40 -31.29 10.19
CA ARG A 64 -3.48 -31.40 8.70
C ARG A 64 -3.74 -30.03 8.02
N PRO A 65 -2.88 -29.56 7.10
CA PRO A 65 -3.23 -28.44 6.26
C PRO A 65 -4.27 -28.93 5.25
N PHE A 66 -5.54 -28.59 5.49
CA PHE A 66 -6.51 -28.63 4.41
C PHE A 66 -6.07 -27.60 3.38
N VAL A 67 -5.50 -28.06 2.27
CA VAL A 67 -5.58 -27.32 1.02
C VAL A 67 -7.06 -27.32 0.67
N ILE A 68 -7.80 -26.32 1.14
CA ILE A 68 -9.16 -26.06 0.67
C ILE A 68 -8.99 -25.47 -0.71
N THR A 69 -8.82 -26.32 -1.72
CA THR A 69 -9.31 -25.95 -3.04
C THR A 69 -10.78 -25.60 -2.85
N ALA A 70 -11.18 -24.41 -3.32
CA ALA A 70 -12.57 -24.01 -3.24
C ALA A 70 -13.46 -25.16 -3.79
N PRO A 71 -14.65 -25.42 -3.22
CA PRO A 71 -15.54 -26.45 -3.76
C PRO A 71 -15.73 -26.24 -5.28
N PRO A 72 -16.03 -27.29 -6.07
CA PRO A 72 -16.01 -27.22 -7.54
C PRO A 72 -16.78 -26.03 -8.16
N ASP A 73 -17.79 -25.53 -7.46
CA ASP A 73 -18.67 -24.44 -7.87
C ASP A 73 -18.12 -23.03 -7.62
N TRP A 74 -17.01 -22.90 -6.87
CA TRP A 74 -16.34 -21.63 -6.58
C TRP A 74 -15.16 -21.43 -7.52
N LYS A 75 -15.17 -20.33 -8.27
CA LYS A 75 -14.12 -20.00 -9.24
C LYS A 75 -13.51 -18.64 -8.91
N PRO A 76 -12.25 -18.37 -9.29
CA PRO A 76 -11.68 -17.03 -9.17
C PRO A 76 -12.65 -15.99 -9.74
N ILE A 77 -12.85 -14.90 -9.00
CA ILE A 77 -13.70 -13.79 -9.41
C ILE A 77 -13.15 -13.18 -10.70
N ARG A 78 -14.04 -12.82 -11.62
CA ARG A 78 -13.73 -12.05 -12.83
C ARG A 78 -14.19 -10.62 -12.65
N VAL A 79 -13.25 -9.69 -12.56
CA VAL A 79 -13.57 -8.26 -12.48
C VAL A 79 -13.41 -7.64 -13.86
N ALA A 80 -14.51 -7.23 -14.48
CA ALA A 80 -14.46 -6.49 -15.74
C ALA A 80 -14.22 -5.00 -15.43
N ILE A 81 -13.19 -4.41 -16.05
CA ILE A 81 -12.76 -3.04 -15.79
C ILE A 81 -13.08 -2.19 -17.01
N PHE A 82 -13.68 -1.03 -16.79
CA PHE A 82 -14.02 -0.07 -17.82
C PHE A 82 -13.42 1.29 -17.51
N THR A 83 -12.70 1.86 -18.49
CA THR A 83 -11.91 3.08 -18.32
C THR A 83 -12.39 4.20 -19.25
N TYR A 84 -13.67 4.20 -19.61
CA TYR A 84 -14.26 5.17 -20.54
C TYR A 84 -13.95 6.63 -20.14
N ASP A 85 -14.00 6.92 -18.85
CA ASP A 85 -13.70 8.25 -18.29
C ASP A 85 -12.21 8.62 -18.32
N ILE A 86 -11.31 7.64 -18.42
CA ILE A 86 -9.87 7.86 -18.61
C ILE A 86 -9.54 8.00 -20.11
N ASP A 87 -10.39 7.47 -21.00
CA ASP A 87 -10.20 7.53 -22.45
C ASP A 87 -10.81 8.77 -23.10
N ASP A 88 -11.76 9.41 -22.43
CA ASP A 88 -12.35 10.68 -22.86
C ASP A 88 -11.63 11.89 -22.22
N SER A 89 -10.93 12.68 -23.04
CA SER A 89 -10.19 13.87 -22.60
C SER A 89 -11.06 15.00 -22.05
N SER A 90 -12.38 14.93 -22.22
CA SER A 90 -13.34 15.85 -21.59
C SER A 90 -13.66 15.47 -20.13
N ARG A 91 -13.23 14.29 -19.68
CA ARG A 91 -13.58 13.68 -18.39
C ARG A 91 -12.44 13.72 -17.36
N TYR A 92 -11.20 13.90 -17.81
CA TYR A 92 -10.03 14.08 -16.95
C TYR A 92 -9.22 15.33 -17.33
N CYS A 93 -8.33 15.77 -16.43
CA CYS A 93 -7.51 16.97 -16.65
C CYS A 93 -6.35 16.69 -17.61
N THR A 94 -6.35 17.33 -18.78
CA THR A 94 -5.21 17.29 -19.73
C THR A 94 -4.26 18.47 -19.55
N GLU A 95 -4.74 19.58 -18.96
CA GLU A 95 -3.94 20.75 -18.64
C GLU A 95 -4.48 21.48 -17.38
N ALA A 96 -3.63 22.26 -16.73
CA ALA A 96 -4.04 23.07 -15.58
C ALA A 96 -4.97 24.22 -16.01
N GLY A 97 -5.97 24.53 -15.17
CA GLY A 97 -6.98 25.57 -15.44
C GLY A 97 -8.24 25.06 -16.14
N GLN A 98 -8.24 23.84 -16.69
CA GLN A 98 -9.45 23.20 -17.21
C GLN A 98 -10.48 22.95 -16.10
N ARG A 99 -11.74 22.80 -16.51
CA ARG A 99 -12.84 22.36 -15.64
C ARG A 99 -13.18 20.91 -15.96
N ARG A 100 -13.12 20.03 -14.95
CA ARG A 100 -13.36 18.59 -15.07
C ARG A 100 -14.13 18.05 -13.86
N PRO A 101 -14.88 16.95 -14.01
CA PRO A 101 -15.55 16.32 -12.89
C PRO A 101 -14.53 15.84 -11.85
N ASP A 102 -14.88 15.96 -10.57
CA ASP A 102 -14.16 15.29 -9.47
C ASP A 102 -14.73 13.89 -9.16
N PHE A 103 -15.79 13.51 -9.90
CA PHE A 103 -16.54 12.26 -9.78
C PHE A 103 -17.27 12.10 -8.44
N SER A 104 -17.43 13.19 -7.67
CA SER A 104 -18.20 13.23 -6.43
C SER A 104 -19.38 14.20 -6.49
N GLY A 105 -19.87 14.48 -7.71
CA GLY A 105 -21.01 15.34 -7.99
C GLY A 105 -20.65 16.77 -8.39
N ASP A 106 -19.37 17.14 -8.42
CA ASP A 106 -18.90 18.51 -8.67
C ASP A 106 -17.95 18.62 -9.88
N ILE A 107 -17.83 19.85 -10.40
CA ILE A 107 -16.88 20.22 -11.45
C ILE A 107 -15.85 21.18 -10.89
N VAL A 108 -14.59 20.76 -10.88
CA VAL A 108 -13.48 21.49 -10.25
C VAL A 108 -12.47 22.01 -11.28
N ILE A 109 -11.66 22.99 -10.86
CA ILE A 109 -10.58 23.55 -11.68
C ILE A 109 -9.31 22.71 -11.48
N CYS A 110 -8.78 22.16 -12.57
CA CYS A 110 -7.58 21.35 -12.59
C CYS A 110 -6.35 22.15 -12.13
N ARG A 111 -5.66 21.65 -11.10
CA ARG A 111 -4.33 22.14 -10.69
C ARG A 111 -3.24 21.44 -11.51
N PRO A 112 -1.99 21.95 -11.52
CA PRO A 112 -0.89 21.29 -12.22
C PRO A 112 -0.70 19.81 -11.85
N ASP A 113 -0.88 19.47 -10.57
CA ASP A 113 -0.71 18.09 -10.08
C ASP A 113 -1.87 17.17 -10.51
N ASP A 114 -3.04 17.74 -10.83
CA ASP A 114 -4.23 16.99 -11.25
C ASP A 114 -4.17 16.57 -12.72
N VAL A 115 -3.17 17.04 -13.48
CA VAL A 115 -3.00 16.65 -14.88
C VAL A 115 -2.62 15.17 -14.97
N LEU A 116 -3.43 14.41 -15.71
CA LEU A 116 -3.16 13.02 -16.06
C LEU A 116 -2.32 12.98 -17.34
N THR A 117 -1.00 13.04 -17.16
CA THR A 117 -0.04 12.91 -18.26
C THR A 117 -0.06 11.51 -18.87
N ASP A 118 0.43 11.36 -20.10
CA ASP A 118 0.52 10.03 -20.77
C ASP A 118 1.27 9.00 -19.92
N SER A 119 2.34 9.41 -19.25
CA SER A 119 3.11 8.53 -18.36
C SER A 119 2.28 8.08 -17.14
N LYS A 120 1.50 8.99 -16.52
CA LYS A 120 0.59 8.63 -15.42
C LYS A 120 -0.53 7.72 -15.92
N LYS A 121 -1.13 8.04 -17.07
CA LYS A 121 -2.19 7.24 -17.71
C LYS A 121 -1.70 5.82 -18.01
N GLN A 122 -0.53 5.69 -18.64
CA GLN A 122 0.08 4.39 -18.92
C GLN A 122 0.33 3.60 -17.63
N MET A 123 0.91 4.23 -16.61
CA MET A 123 1.17 3.58 -15.32
C MET A 123 -0.12 3.12 -14.63
N LEU A 124 -1.17 3.94 -14.68
CA LEU A 124 -2.47 3.62 -14.10
C LEU A 124 -3.09 2.40 -14.78
N LEU A 125 -3.14 2.42 -16.12
CA LEU A 125 -3.82 1.41 -16.94
C LEU A 125 -3.05 0.10 -17.09
N GLU A 126 -1.72 0.15 -17.22
CA GLU A 126 -0.90 -1.02 -17.52
C GLU A 126 -0.32 -1.70 -16.26
N LEU A 127 -0.23 -0.97 -15.14
CA LEU A 127 0.41 -1.47 -13.93
C LEU A 127 -0.50 -1.43 -12.72
N LEU A 128 -0.99 -0.25 -12.33
CA LEU A 128 -1.62 -0.06 -11.02
C LEU A 128 -2.98 -0.76 -10.92
N ILE A 129 -3.90 -0.47 -11.84
CA ILE A 129 -5.24 -1.07 -11.86
C ILE A 129 -5.17 -2.59 -12.05
N PRO A 130 -4.44 -3.14 -13.06
CA PRO A 130 -4.35 -4.58 -13.23
C PRO A 130 -3.72 -5.29 -12.02
N SER A 131 -2.70 -4.69 -11.40
CA SER A 131 -2.08 -5.27 -10.21
C SER A 131 -3.02 -5.29 -9.01
N ALA A 132 -3.82 -4.24 -8.81
CA ALA A 132 -4.80 -4.16 -7.74
C ALA A 132 -5.93 -5.19 -7.92
N VAL A 133 -6.50 -5.27 -9.12
CA VAL A 133 -7.55 -6.26 -9.43
C VAL A 133 -7.05 -7.68 -9.23
N ARG A 134 -5.85 -7.99 -9.75
CA ARG A 134 -5.25 -9.31 -9.57
C ARG A 134 -5.09 -9.71 -8.10
N MET A 135 -4.82 -8.76 -7.21
CA MET A 135 -4.74 -9.05 -5.78
C MET A 135 -6.05 -9.63 -5.23
N HIS A 136 -7.21 -9.15 -5.72
CA HIS A 136 -8.53 -9.68 -5.38
C HIS A 136 -8.80 -11.01 -6.08
N GLU A 137 -8.52 -11.12 -7.39
CA GLU A 137 -8.80 -12.35 -8.17
C GLU A 137 -8.05 -13.58 -7.64
N GLU A 138 -6.82 -13.39 -7.14
CA GLU A 138 -6.04 -14.48 -6.54
C GLU A 138 -6.54 -14.92 -5.16
N ARG A 139 -7.28 -14.05 -4.47
CA ARG A 139 -7.68 -14.22 -3.06
C ARG A 139 -9.16 -14.50 -2.87
N LEU A 140 -10.00 -14.11 -3.81
CA LEU A 140 -11.45 -14.22 -3.72
C LEU A 140 -11.97 -15.07 -4.87
N SER A 141 -12.69 -16.14 -4.51
CA SER A 141 -13.50 -16.91 -5.45
C SER A 141 -14.98 -16.61 -5.24
N VAL A 142 -15.79 -16.78 -6.27
CA VAL A 142 -17.24 -16.56 -6.26
C VAL A 142 -17.98 -17.77 -6.83
N GLN A 143 -19.24 -17.93 -6.43
CA GLN A 143 -20.20 -18.67 -7.22
C GLN A 143 -20.73 -17.74 -8.32
N ARG A 144 -20.54 -18.14 -9.57
CA ARG A 144 -20.86 -17.29 -10.72
C ARG A 144 -22.37 -17.20 -10.91
N GLU A 145 -22.87 -15.99 -11.12
CA GLU A 145 -24.26 -15.78 -11.54
C GLU A 145 -24.42 -16.16 -13.02
N ARG A 146 -25.63 -16.54 -13.41
CA ARG A 146 -25.94 -16.90 -14.80
C ARG A 146 -26.33 -15.65 -15.60
N GLY A 147 -25.86 -15.56 -16.83
CA GLY A 147 -26.20 -14.48 -17.76
C GLY A 147 -25.28 -13.27 -17.62
N ASN A 148 -25.67 -12.19 -18.30
CA ASN A 148 -24.92 -10.94 -18.32
C ASN A 148 -25.22 -10.09 -17.08
N ILE A 149 -24.23 -9.32 -16.62
CA ILE A 149 -24.48 -8.28 -15.62
C ILE A 149 -25.05 -7.07 -16.36
N VAL A 150 -26.34 -6.80 -16.16
CA VAL A 150 -27.02 -5.61 -16.68
C VAL A 150 -26.92 -4.50 -15.65
N VAL A 151 -26.45 -3.32 -16.07
CA VAL A 151 -26.38 -2.14 -15.21
C VAL A 151 -27.76 -1.49 -15.14
N ASP A 152 -28.27 -1.32 -13.93
CA ASP A 152 -29.56 -0.68 -13.72
C ASP A 152 -29.48 0.83 -13.99
N ARG A 153 -30.54 1.41 -14.55
CA ARG A 153 -30.64 2.86 -14.80
C ARG A 153 -30.71 3.66 -13.51
N ASP A 154 -31.13 3.03 -12.41
CA ASP A 154 -31.15 3.62 -11.07
C ASP A 154 -29.74 4.03 -10.59
N ILE A 155 -28.67 3.57 -11.24
CA ILE A 155 -27.30 4.02 -10.97
C ILE A 155 -27.14 5.55 -11.09
N TYR A 156 -27.98 6.22 -11.89
CA TYR A 156 -27.96 7.67 -12.05
C TYR A 156 -28.71 8.44 -10.95
N GLU A 157 -29.42 7.73 -10.07
CA GLU A 157 -30.05 8.33 -8.90
C GLU A 157 -29.06 8.45 -7.73
N ASP A 158 -28.02 7.62 -7.72
CA ASP A 158 -26.96 7.64 -6.71
C ASP A 158 -25.97 8.79 -6.98
N PRO A 159 -25.76 9.73 -6.04
CA PRO A 159 -24.90 10.90 -6.25
C PRO A 159 -23.45 10.57 -6.57
N GLU A 160 -22.93 9.47 -6.02
CA GLU A 160 -21.55 9.03 -6.19
C GLU A 160 -21.36 8.20 -7.47
N CYS A 161 -22.39 7.50 -7.93
CA CYS A 161 -22.32 6.64 -9.12
C CYS A 161 -22.73 7.33 -10.42
N ARG A 162 -23.64 8.31 -10.36
CA ARG A 162 -24.24 8.96 -11.55
C ARG A 162 -23.22 9.67 -12.44
N ASP A 163 -22.09 10.04 -11.88
CA ASP A 163 -21.07 10.81 -12.58
C ASP A 163 -20.29 9.95 -13.57
N PHE A 164 -20.35 8.61 -13.53
CA PHE A 164 -19.53 7.74 -14.38
C PHE A 164 -20.12 7.47 -15.76
N SER A 165 -19.24 7.33 -16.76
CA SER A 165 -19.64 7.03 -18.13
C SER A 165 -19.97 5.54 -18.28
N ILE A 166 -21.25 5.23 -18.50
CA ILE A 166 -21.74 3.85 -18.68
C ILE A 166 -22.41 3.74 -20.06
N PRO A 167 -21.92 2.87 -20.96
CA PRO A 167 -22.51 2.67 -22.28
C PRO A 167 -23.94 2.11 -22.21
N ALA A 168 -24.80 2.52 -23.14
CA ALA A 168 -26.17 2.01 -23.25
C ALA A 168 -26.21 0.47 -23.41
N SER A 169 -25.24 -0.12 -24.11
CA SER A 169 -25.14 -1.58 -24.26
C SER A 169 -24.99 -2.31 -22.92
N HIS A 170 -24.34 -1.70 -21.92
CA HIS A 170 -24.22 -2.30 -20.58
C HIS A 170 -25.54 -2.28 -19.79
N MET A 171 -26.47 -1.39 -20.16
CA MET A 171 -27.81 -1.30 -19.57
C MET A 171 -28.87 -2.11 -20.34
N GLU A 172 -28.65 -2.33 -21.64
CA GLU A 172 -29.60 -3.02 -22.51
C GLU A 172 -29.26 -4.51 -22.68
N GLU A 173 -28.01 -4.81 -23.07
CA GLU A 173 -27.53 -6.17 -23.32
C GLU A 173 -26.80 -6.76 -22.10
N GLY A 174 -26.16 -5.91 -21.31
CA GLY A 174 -25.32 -6.28 -20.17
C GLY A 174 -23.95 -6.83 -20.58
N VAL A 175 -23.08 -6.99 -19.59
CA VAL A 175 -21.71 -7.48 -19.79
C VAL A 175 -21.64 -8.97 -19.52
N ALA A 176 -21.23 -9.73 -20.52
CA ALA A 176 -20.99 -11.17 -20.40
C ALA A 176 -19.68 -11.47 -19.67
N ASP A 177 -19.55 -12.70 -19.17
CA ASP A 177 -18.31 -13.24 -18.61
C ASP A 177 -17.65 -12.46 -17.47
N ALA A 178 -18.42 -11.66 -16.74
CA ALA A 178 -17.99 -10.95 -15.56
C ALA A 178 -18.71 -11.46 -14.31
N ASP A 179 -18.07 -11.28 -13.14
CA ASP A 179 -18.70 -11.51 -11.84
C ASP A 179 -18.83 -10.21 -11.03
N PHE A 180 -18.19 -9.13 -11.49
CA PHE A 180 -18.29 -7.77 -10.98
C PHE A 180 -17.84 -6.78 -12.08
N LEU A 181 -18.54 -5.66 -12.24
CA LEU A 181 -18.18 -4.58 -13.16
C LEU A 181 -17.61 -3.39 -12.37
N LEU A 182 -16.45 -2.89 -12.78
CA LEU A 182 -15.81 -1.73 -12.17
C LEU A 182 -15.56 -0.64 -13.22
N TYR A 183 -16.18 0.52 -13.03
CA TYR A 183 -15.93 1.71 -13.86
C TYR A 183 -14.91 2.59 -13.16
N VAL A 184 -13.83 2.94 -13.85
CA VAL A 184 -12.70 3.64 -13.27
C VAL A 184 -12.47 4.98 -13.96
N ALA A 185 -12.35 6.01 -13.13
CA ALA A 185 -12.05 7.38 -13.51
C ALA A 185 -10.70 7.85 -12.93
N ALA A 186 -10.21 8.98 -13.45
CA ALA A 186 -9.02 9.65 -12.95
C ALA A 186 -9.22 11.17 -12.92
N GLY A 187 -10.13 11.62 -12.05
CA GLY A 187 -10.43 13.02 -11.78
C GLY A 187 -9.71 13.56 -10.54
N PRO A 188 -9.68 14.89 -10.36
CA PRO A 188 -9.12 15.51 -9.16
C PRO A 188 -9.85 15.03 -7.90
N THR A 189 -9.15 15.04 -6.76
CA THR A 189 -9.72 14.72 -5.46
C THR A 189 -9.44 15.86 -4.48
N ILE A 190 -10.26 15.94 -3.43
CA ILE A 190 -10.08 16.91 -2.35
C ILE A 190 -9.01 16.37 -1.37
N ASP A 191 -8.20 17.29 -0.85
CA ASP A 191 -7.11 17.05 0.12
C ASP A 191 -6.05 16.04 -0.38
N ASP A 192 -5.74 15.04 0.44
CA ASP A 192 -4.74 14.00 0.17
C ASP A 192 -5.40 12.64 -0.12
N THR A 193 -6.68 12.65 -0.52
CA THR A 193 -7.41 11.45 -0.96
C THR A 193 -6.78 10.89 -2.23
N ILE A 194 -6.16 9.72 -2.11
CA ILE A 194 -5.44 9.07 -3.22
C ILE A 194 -6.42 8.47 -4.23
N ALA A 195 -7.44 7.77 -3.73
CA ALA A 195 -8.48 7.14 -4.50
C ALA A 195 -9.71 6.95 -3.60
N TRP A 196 -10.85 6.65 -4.21
CA TRP A 196 -12.04 6.18 -3.50
C TRP A 196 -12.82 5.23 -4.42
N ALA A 197 -13.61 4.33 -3.84
CA ALA A 197 -14.55 3.51 -4.60
C ALA A 197 -15.78 3.12 -3.78
N VAL A 198 -16.90 2.89 -4.47
CA VAL A 198 -18.17 2.51 -3.85
C VAL A 198 -18.89 1.43 -4.65
N THR A 199 -19.79 0.72 -3.97
CA THR A 199 -20.72 -0.21 -4.63
C THR A 199 -21.94 0.54 -5.13
N CYS A 200 -22.29 0.40 -6.40
CA CYS A 200 -23.44 1.05 -7.02
C CYS A 200 -24.62 0.10 -7.25
N GLN A 201 -24.35 -1.20 -7.40
CA GLN A 201 -25.40 -2.20 -7.66
C GLN A 201 -25.05 -3.54 -7.01
N TYR A 202 -26.10 -4.28 -6.68
CA TYR A 202 -26.02 -5.61 -6.09
C TYR A 202 -26.81 -6.63 -6.91
N PHE A 203 -26.37 -7.88 -6.91
CA PHE A 203 -27.19 -9.02 -7.31
C PHE A 203 -28.33 -9.26 -6.30
N ILE A 204 -29.32 -10.06 -6.70
CA ILE A 204 -30.47 -10.43 -5.85
C ILE A 204 -30.03 -11.09 -4.53
N ASN A 205 -28.94 -11.85 -4.53
CA ASN A 205 -28.38 -12.46 -3.33
C ASN A 205 -27.64 -11.47 -2.40
N GLY A 206 -27.59 -10.20 -2.79
CA GLY A 206 -26.96 -9.10 -2.05
C GLY A 206 -25.46 -8.95 -2.30
N ARG A 207 -24.84 -9.78 -3.15
CA ARG A 207 -23.42 -9.62 -3.52
C ARG A 207 -23.26 -8.40 -4.45
N PRO A 208 -22.25 -7.53 -4.24
CA PRO A 208 -21.95 -6.44 -5.19
C PRO A 208 -21.79 -6.94 -6.63
N SER A 209 -22.40 -6.23 -7.58
CA SER A 209 -22.34 -6.53 -9.02
C SER A 209 -21.72 -5.40 -9.83
N VAL A 210 -21.90 -4.15 -9.43
CA VAL A 210 -21.33 -2.97 -10.09
C VAL A 210 -20.75 -2.03 -9.05
N GLY A 211 -19.57 -1.50 -9.31
CA GLY A 211 -18.97 -0.42 -8.54
C GLY A 211 -18.25 0.58 -9.42
N VAL A 212 -17.89 1.70 -8.80
CA VAL A 212 -17.15 2.80 -9.43
C VAL A 212 -15.94 3.15 -8.58
N ALA A 213 -14.86 3.61 -9.22
CA ALA A 213 -13.65 4.04 -8.54
C ALA A 213 -13.05 5.28 -9.21
N ASN A 214 -12.57 6.22 -8.42
CA ASN A 214 -11.80 7.36 -8.91
C ASN A 214 -10.38 7.31 -8.34
N VAL A 215 -9.36 7.51 -9.18
CA VAL A 215 -7.95 7.56 -8.78
C VAL A 215 -7.36 8.92 -9.10
N SER A 216 -6.92 9.64 -8.06
CA SER A 216 -6.42 11.00 -8.18
C SER A 216 -5.09 11.06 -8.97
N PRO A 217 -5.02 11.82 -10.09
CA PRO A 217 -3.79 11.96 -10.85
C PRO A 217 -2.62 12.56 -10.06
N LYS A 218 -2.89 13.34 -9.01
CA LYS A 218 -1.88 13.91 -8.09
C LYS A 218 -1.05 12.83 -7.38
N HIS A 219 -1.60 11.63 -7.21
CA HIS A 219 -1.00 10.55 -6.42
C HIS A 219 -0.48 9.39 -7.26
N ILE A 220 -0.67 9.42 -8.58
CA ILE A 220 -0.14 8.40 -9.49
C ILE A 220 1.39 8.53 -9.58
N THR A 221 2.06 7.54 -9.02
CA THR A 221 3.53 7.43 -8.99
C THR A 221 3.93 5.97 -9.14
N ALA A 222 5.21 5.71 -9.47
CA ALA A 222 5.76 4.35 -9.56
C ALA A 222 5.86 3.64 -8.18
N ASP A 223 5.31 4.24 -7.12
CA ASP A 223 5.32 3.68 -5.78
C ASP A 223 4.48 2.38 -5.71
N PRO A 224 5.07 1.25 -5.30
CA PRO A 224 4.35 -0.01 -5.12
C PRO A 224 3.18 0.05 -4.13
N ARG A 225 3.05 1.11 -3.33
CA ARG A 225 1.91 1.35 -2.45
C ARG A 225 0.68 1.85 -3.21
N GLY A 226 0.84 2.49 -4.37
CA GLY A 226 -0.28 2.96 -5.18
C GLY A 226 -1.26 1.84 -5.53
N LYS A 227 -0.76 0.65 -5.92
CA LYS A 227 -1.62 -0.53 -6.17
C LYS A 227 -2.33 -1.02 -4.90
N ARG A 228 -1.75 -0.83 -3.71
CA ARG A 228 -2.35 -1.26 -2.43
C ARG A 228 -3.51 -0.35 -2.08
N THR A 229 -3.36 0.96 -2.27
CA THR A 229 -4.47 1.91 -2.09
C THR A 229 -5.59 1.62 -3.08
N ILE A 230 -5.29 1.38 -4.36
CA ILE A 230 -6.35 1.04 -5.33
C ILE A 230 -7.02 -0.29 -4.96
N ALA A 231 -6.26 -1.30 -4.48
CA ALA A 231 -6.84 -2.55 -4.01
C ALA A 231 -7.71 -2.37 -2.74
N HIS A 232 -7.33 -1.46 -1.84
CA HIS A 232 -8.16 -1.10 -0.69
C HIS A 232 -9.52 -0.57 -1.16
N GLU A 233 -9.52 0.41 -2.07
CA GLU A 233 -10.76 0.99 -2.59
C GLU A 233 -11.61 -0.04 -3.34
N ILE A 234 -11.01 -0.83 -4.24
CA ILE A 234 -11.73 -1.90 -4.95
C ILE A 234 -12.37 -2.88 -3.96
N LEU A 235 -11.73 -3.14 -2.81
CA LEU A 235 -12.31 -4.03 -1.81
C LEU A 235 -13.56 -3.45 -1.13
N HIS A 236 -13.64 -2.12 -0.97
CA HIS A 236 -14.89 -1.46 -0.57
C HIS A 236 -15.99 -1.65 -1.62
N ALA A 237 -15.67 -1.47 -2.90
CA ALA A 237 -16.61 -1.71 -4.00
C ALA A 237 -17.04 -3.20 -4.12
N LEU A 238 -16.20 -4.12 -3.63
CA LEU A 238 -16.52 -5.55 -3.49
C LEU A 238 -17.26 -5.88 -2.18
N GLY A 239 -17.60 -4.89 -1.35
CA GLY A 239 -18.46 -5.06 -0.18
C GLY A 239 -17.75 -5.24 1.15
N PHE A 240 -16.48 -4.86 1.26
CA PHE A 240 -15.87 -4.60 2.58
C PHE A 240 -16.45 -3.31 3.14
N ASP A 241 -17.66 -3.39 3.67
CA ASP A 241 -18.42 -2.24 4.14
C ASP A 241 -19.25 -2.61 5.37
N TYR A 242 -19.35 -1.66 6.31
CA TYR A 242 -20.14 -1.83 7.52
C TYR A 242 -21.60 -2.19 7.25
N GLY A 243 -22.24 -1.58 6.24
CA GLY A 243 -23.60 -1.87 5.83
C GLY A 243 -23.76 -3.32 5.39
N VAL A 244 -22.81 -3.84 4.61
CA VAL A 244 -22.74 -5.25 4.23
C VAL A 244 -22.55 -6.12 5.47
N PHE A 245 -21.54 -5.86 6.29
CA PHE A 245 -21.26 -6.64 7.50
C PHE A 245 -22.45 -6.69 8.45
N LYS A 246 -23.18 -5.57 8.58
CA LYS A 246 -24.40 -5.49 9.39
C LYS A 246 -25.54 -6.32 8.80
N LYS A 247 -25.81 -6.20 7.49
CA LYS A 247 -26.85 -7.00 6.79
C LYS A 247 -26.57 -8.51 6.90
N LYS A 248 -25.30 -8.90 6.95
CA LYS A 248 -24.87 -10.30 7.08
C LYS A 248 -24.70 -10.75 8.54
N GLY A 249 -25.08 -9.93 9.51
CA GLY A 249 -25.07 -10.29 10.93
C GLY A 249 -23.68 -10.46 11.54
N MET A 250 -22.64 -9.91 10.90
CA MET A 250 -21.23 -10.07 11.32
C MET A 250 -20.83 -9.08 12.41
N VAL A 251 -21.47 -7.91 12.43
CA VAL A 251 -21.17 -6.79 13.34
C VAL A 251 -21.79 -7.04 14.72
N SER A 252 -21.02 -6.73 15.75
CA SER A 252 -21.47 -6.65 17.13
C SER A 252 -20.79 -5.48 17.84
N HIS A 253 -21.05 -5.34 19.13
CA HIS A 253 -20.38 -4.37 19.99
C HIS A 253 -19.79 -5.08 21.21
N THR A 254 -18.70 -4.52 21.72
CA THR A 254 -18.14 -4.87 23.02
C THR A 254 -18.12 -3.65 23.91
N PHE A 255 -18.39 -3.87 25.20
CA PHE A 255 -18.46 -2.82 26.20
C PHE A 255 -17.19 -2.78 27.04
N SER A 256 -16.85 -1.58 27.51
CA SER A 256 -15.71 -1.34 28.41
C SER A 256 -14.35 -1.83 27.90
N LEU A 257 -14.16 -1.95 26.58
CA LEU A 257 -12.90 -2.40 26.00
C LEU A 257 -11.83 -1.32 26.16
N ARG A 258 -10.80 -1.60 26.97
CA ARG A 258 -9.73 -0.64 27.31
C ARG A 258 -10.29 0.70 27.84
N GLY A 259 -11.41 0.65 28.57
CA GLY A 259 -12.10 1.84 29.09
C GLY A 259 -12.94 2.61 28.07
N LYS A 260 -13.13 2.09 26.85
CA LYS A 260 -14.12 2.59 25.90
C LYS A 260 -15.45 1.91 26.14
N TRP A 261 -16.51 2.70 26.28
CA TRP A 261 -17.85 2.18 26.59
C TRP A 261 -18.45 1.34 25.46
N PHE A 262 -18.21 1.70 24.20
CA PHE A 262 -18.87 1.09 23.05
C PHE A 262 -17.87 0.98 21.90
N VAL A 263 -17.48 -0.24 21.53
CA VAL A 263 -16.52 -0.50 20.45
C VAL A 263 -17.16 -1.42 19.41
N PRO A 264 -17.22 -1.00 18.12
CA PRO A 264 -17.71 -1.83 17.03
C PRO A 264 -16.71 -2.95 16.72
N VAL A 265 -17.22 -4.16 16.51
CA VAL A 265 -16.38 -5.34 16.28
C VAL A 265 -17.04 -6.31 15.29
N ILE A 266 -16.24 -7.13 14.63
CA ILE A 266 -16.70 -8.30 13.87
C ILE A 266 -16.53 -9.57 14.71
N LYS A 267 -17.58 -10.37 14.83
CA LYS A 267 -17.60 -11.64 15.60
C LYS A 267 -17.79 -12.88 14.73
N SER A 268 -17.68 -12.73 13.41
CA SER A 268 -17.90 -13.83 12.48
C SER A 268 -16.81 -14.92 12.60
N PRO A 269 -17.14 -16.20 12.35
CA PRO A 269 -16.28 -17.33 12.73
C PRO A 269 -14.88 -17.31 12.12
N SER A 270 -14.77 -17.00 10.82
CA SER A 270 -13.48 -17.04 10.12
C SER A 270 -12.60 -15.87 10.55
N VAL A 271 -13.18 -14.66 10.69
CA VAL A 271 -12.46 -13.49 11.21
C VAL A 271 -11.90 -13.75 12.60
N VAL A 272 -12.72 -14.33 13.50
CA VAL A 272 -12.26 -14.68 14.85
C VAL A 272 -11.17 -15.74 14.83
N ALA A 273 -11.29 -16.77 13.97
CA ALA A 273 -10.27 -17.80 13.83
C ALA A 273 -8.92 -17.21 13.35
N GLN A 274 -8.94 -16.35 12.33
CA GLN A 274 -7.74 -15.69 11.83
C GLN A 274 -7.15 -14.70 12.84
N ALA A 275 -7.97 -13.95 13.57
CA ALA A 275 -7.50 -13.06 14.63
C ALA A 275 -6.83 -13.84 15.79
N ARG A 276 -7.38 -15.00 16.18
CA ARG A 276 -6.76 -15.89 17.19
C ARG A 276 -5.37 -16.35 16.74
N ALA A 277 -5.27 -16.80 15.49
CA ALA A 277 -4.03 -17.29 14.90
C ALA A 277 -2.99 -16.17 14.79
N HIS A 278 -3.39 -15.01 14.26
CA HIS A 278 -2.50 -13.87 14.05
C HIS A 278 -1.97 -13.30 15.37
N PHE A 279 -2.86 -12.98 16.32
CA PHE A 279 -2.44 -12.40 17.60
C PHE A 279 -1.84 -13.42 18.58
N GLY A 280 -1.91 -14.73 18.29
CA GLY A 280 -1.52 -15.76 19.26
C GLY A 280 -2.40 -15.78 20.51
N CYS A 281 -3.66 -15.37 20.40
CA CYS A 281 -4.60 -15.26 21.52
C CYS A 281 -5.79 -16.21 21.34
N ARG A 282 -5.74 -17.39 21.96
CA ARG A 282 -6.85 -18.37 21.90
C ARG A 282 -8.17 -17.84 22.43
N ALA A 283 -8.12 -16.95 23.42
CA ALA A 283 -9.30 -16.36 24.05
C ALA A 283 -9.88 -15.15 23.29
N GLN A 284 -9.39 -14.85 22.09
CA GLN A 284 -9.94 -13.80 21.23
C GLN A 284 -11.34 -14.21 20.76
N THR A 285 -12.29 -13.28 20.74
CA THR A 285 -13.70 -13.55 20.36
C THR A 285 -14.25 -12.57 19.33
N PHE A 286 -13.43 -11.64 18.84
CA PHE A 286 -13.80 -10.63 17.85
C PHE A 286 -12.57 -10.04 17.16
N LEU A 287 -12.77 -9.19 16.16
CA LEU A 287 -11.77 -8.24 15.66
C LEU A 287 -12.38 -6.83 15.65
N GLU A 288 -11.62 -5.83 16.06
CA GLU A 288 -12.12 -4.46 16.20
C GLU A 288 -12.25 -3.76 14.85
N LEU A 289 -13.35 -3.04 14.67
CA LEU A 289 -13.52 -2.07 13.60
C LEU A 289 -13.07 -0.69 14.09
N GLU A 290 -12.69 0.17 13.15
CA GLU A 290 -12.27 1.53 13.47
C GLU A 290 -13.44 2.33 14.08
N ASP A 291 -13.15 3.01 15.18
CA ASP A 291 -14.10 3.79 15.99
C ASP A 291 -13.76 5.28 16.04
N LYS A 292 -12.67 5.68 15.38
CA LYS A 292 -12.14 7.05 15.25
C LYS A 292 -12.09 7.49 13.79
N GLY A 293 -11.83 8.78 13.55
CA GLY A 293 -11.89 9.39 12.23
C GLY A 293 -13.28 9.84 11.78
N GLY A 294 -13.42 10.09 10.48
CA GLY A 294 -14.64 10.61 9.84
C GLY A 294 -15.60 9.51 9.33
N LYS A 295 -16.60 9.91 8.54
CA LYS A 295 -17.51 8.98 7.83
C LYS A 295 -16.73 8.01 6.93
N GLY A 296 -15.62 8.46 6.35
CA GLY A 296 -14.73 7.66 5.51
C GLY A 296 -13.74 6.77 6.27
N SER A 297 -13.66 6.84 7.61
CA SER A 297 -12.73 6.00 8.39
C SER A 297 -13.47 5.00 9.27
N LYS A 298 -14.54 5.43 9.95
CA LYS A 298 -15.22 4.62 10.96
C LYS A 298 -15.95 3.43 10.33
N LEU A 299 -16.01 2.33 11.07
CA LEU A 299 -16.86 1.16 10.84
C LEU A 299 -16.56 0.29 9.61
N SER A 300 -16.03 0.84 8.52
CA SER A 300 -15.68 0.09 7.31
C SER A 300 -14.18 -0.22 7.21
N HIS A 301 -13.44 -0.08 8.32
CA HIS A 301 -12.02 -0.38 8.41
C HIS A 301 -11.70 -1.21 9.65
N TRP A 302 -10.59 -1.95 9.60
CA TRP A 302 -10.01 -2.53 10.80
C TRP A 302 -9.45 -1.45 11.72
N LYS A 303 -9.55 -1.70 13.04
CA LYS A 303 -8.96 -0.81 14.04
C LYS A 303 -7.45 -0.67 13.80
N ARG A 304 -7.02 0.53 13.44
CA ARG A 304 -5.63 0.82 13.07
C ARG A 304 -4.65 0.44 14.18
N ARG A 305 -5.00 0.72 15.45
CA ARG A 305 -4.22 0.31 16.63
C ARG A 305 -3.78 -1.16 16.62
N SER A 306 -4.62 -2.09 16.17
CA SER A 306 -4.31 -3.53 16.17
C SER A 306 -3.89 -4.06 14.80
N MET A 307 -4.20 -3.32 13.73
CA MET A 307 -4.13 -3.79 12.35
C MET A 307 -3.49 -2.73 11.43
N LYS A 308 -2.56 -1.90 11.93
CA LYS A 308 -1.99 -0.71 11.25
C LYS A 308 -1.54 -0.99 9.82
N ASP A 309 -0.95 -2.16 9.62
CA ASP A 309 -0.31 -2.54 8.36
C ASP A 309 -1.22 -3.35 7.45
N ASP A 310 -2.46 -3.64 7.85
CA ASP A 310 -3.45 -4.32 7.02
C ASP A 310 -3.88 -3.47 5.83
N LEU A 311 -4.28 -4.13 4.74
CA LEU A 311 -4.89 -3.50 3.57
C LEU A 311 -6.05 -2.61 3.97
N MET A 312 -6.94 -3.07 4.86
CA MET A 312 -8.16 -2.36 5.28
C MET A 312 -8.01 -1.61 6.60
N ALA A 313 -6.80 -1.16 6.94
CA ALA A 313 -6.62 -0.14 7.97
C ALA A 313 -7.13 1.22 7.45
N SER A 314 -7.77 2.01 8.30
CA SER A 314 -8.38 3.32 7.95
C SER A 314 -7.40 4.33 7.37
N THR A 315 -6.19 4.34 7.89
CA THR A 315 -5.05 5.03 7.28
C THR A 315 -4.09 3.96 6.77
N SER A 316 -3.54 4.11 5.57
CA SER A 316 -2.63 3.12 4.99
C SER A 316 -1.33 3.00 5.78
N GLY A 317 -1.03 1.80 6.29
CA GLY A 317 0.32 1.39 6.69
C GLY A 317 1.05 0.72 5.51
N ALA A 318 1.48 -0.53 5.71
CA ALA A 318 2.10 -1.33 4.64
C ALA A 318 1.13 -1.85 3.56
N GLY A 319 -0.18 -1.93 3.84
CA GLY A 319 -1.19 -2.39 2.87
C GLY A 319 -1.20 -3.91 2.65
N ILE A 320 -1.00 -4.68 3.73
CA ILE A 320 -0.93 -6.14 3.72
C ILE A 320 -2.32 -6.75 3.51
N TYR A 321 -2.51 -7.51 2.44
CA TYR A 321 -3.75 -8.24 2.20
C TYR A 321 -3.79 -9.49 3.09
N SER A 322 -4.13 -9.28 4.35
CA SER A 322 -4.02 -10.30 5.39
C SER A 322 -5.11 -11.37 5.31
N ALA A 323 -4.88 -12.47 6.04
CA ALA A 323 -5.89 -13.50 6.24
C ALA A 323 -7.16 -12.98 6.93
N MET A 324 -7.06 -11.94 7.77
CA MET A 324 -8.22 -11.34 8.46
C MET A 324 -9.14 -10.64 7.47
N THR A 325 -8.56 -9.91 6.51
CA THR A 325 -9.32 -9.23 5.44
C THR A 325 -9.96 -10.23 4.48
N ILE A 326 -9.24 -11.29 4.10
CA ILE A 326 -9.82 -12.40 3.31
C ILE A 326 -10.98 -13.05 4.08
N ALA A 327 -10.82 -13.29 5.38
CA ALA A 327 -11.85 -13.90 6.22
C ALA A 327 -13.11 -13.04 6.36
N ALA A 328 -12.97 -11.71 6.42
CA ALA A 328 -14.13 -10.82 6.44
C ALA A 328 -14.94 -10.95 5.14
N MET A 329 -14.27 -10.98 3.99
CA MET A 329 -14.95 -11.21 2.70
C MET A 329 -15.60 -12.59 2.64
N GLU A 330 -14.91 -13.63 3.14
CA GLU A 330 -15.47 -14.99 3.19
C GLU A 330 -16.70 -15.10 4.09
N ASP A 331 -16.69 -14.45 5.26
CA ASP A 331 -17.80 -14.47 6.22
C ASP A 331 -19.02 -13.67 5.74
N THR A 332 -18.89 -12.82 4.71
CA THR A 332 -20.06 -12.30 4.00
C THR A 332 -20.82 -13.43 3.27
N GLY A 333 -20.21 -14.58 3.01
CA GLY A 333 -20.80 -15.64 2.20
C GLY A 333 -20.94 -15.30 0.71
N PHE A 334 -20.46 -14.12 0.28
CA PHE A 334 -20.37 -13.75 -1.14
C PHE A 334 -19.14 -14.36 -1.80
N TYR A 335 -18.09 -14.58 -1.03
CA TYR A 335 -16.78 -15.00 -1.50
C TYR A 335 -16.31 -16.26 -0.77
N LYS A 336 -15.45 -17.03 -1.42
CA LYS A 336 -14.61 -18.04 -0.79
C LYS A 336 -13.17 -17.53 -0.77
N GLY A 337 -12.57 -17.48 0.42
CA GLY A 337 -11.24 -16.94 0.62
C GLY A 337 -10.14 -17.95 0.27
N ASN A 338 -9.16 -17.52 -0.51
CA ASN A 338 -7.94 -18.27 -0.77
C ASN A 338 -6.82 -17.83 0.18
N TYR A 339 -6.79 -18.43 1.37
CA TYR A 339 -5.81 -18.09 2.41
C TYR A 339 -4.37 -18.43 2.06
N SER A 340 -4.10 -19.28 1.04
CA SER A 340 -2.72 -19.53 0.61
C SER A 340 -2.07 -18.31 -0.04
N MET A 341 -2.89 -17.34 -0.46
CA MET A 341 -2.46 -16.05 -1.01
C MET A 341 -2.48 -14.94 0.03
N ALA A 342 -2.84 -15.23 1.29
CA ALA A 342 -2.76 -14.26 2.38
C ALA A 342 -1.32 -13.79 2.58
N GLU A 343 -1.14 -12.49 2.72
CA GLU A 343 0.19 -11.92 2.97
C GLU A 343 0.48 -11.92 4.48
N PRO A 344 1.70 -12.26 4.90
CA PRO A 344 2.05 -12.28 6.30
C PRO A 344 2.17 -10.84 6.83
N MET A 345 1.29 -10.49 7.77
CA MET A 345 1.45 -9.27 8.56
C MET A 345 2.32 -9.56 9.78
N MET A 346 3.34 -8.74 10.04
CA MET A 346 4.17 -8.84 11.24
C MET A 346 3.59 -8.01 12.40
N TYR A 347 2.95 -6.89 12.09
CA TYR A 347 2.30 -6.03 13.08
C TYR A 347 1.24 -6.82 13.88
N GLY A 348 1.37 -6.84 15.21
CA GLY A 348 0.47 -7.58 16.09
C GLY A 348 0.67 -9.10 16.13
N ARG A 349 1.53 -9.68 15.30
CA ARG A 349 1.73 -11.13 15.26
C ARG A 349 2.22 -11.64 16.62
N ASN A 350 1.53 -12.63 17.18
CA ASN A 350 1.83 -13.21 18.50
C ASN A 350 1.89 -12.20 19.66
N ALA A 351 1.28 -11.00 19.52
CA ALA A 351 1.26 -9.99 20.58
C ALA A 351 0.47 -10.43 21.84
N GLY A 352 -0.26 -11.55 21.74
CA GLY A 352 -1.03 -12.13 22.82
C GLY A 352 -2.33 -11.38 23.09
N CYS A 353 -3.10 -11.88 24.06
CA CYS A 353 -4.41 -11.31 24.40
C CYS A 353 -4.33 -9.91 25.02
N GLY A 354 -3.14 -9.53 25.51
CA GLY A 354 -2.88 -8.20 26.06
C GLY A 354 -3.14 -7.10 25.03
N LEU A 355 -2.79 -7.31 23.76
CA LEU A 355 -2.95 -6.28 22.72
C LEU A 355 -4.39 -5.77 22.65
N VAL A 356 -5.36 -6.67 22.74
CA VAL A 356 -6.79 -6.34 22.66
C VAL A 356 -7.32 -5.84 24.00
N ARG A 357 -6.86 -6.38 25.13
CA ARG A 357 -7.48 -6.13 26.45
C ARG A 357 -6.87 -4.96 27.21
N GLU A 358 -5.61 -4.64 26.95
CA GLU A 358 -4.81 -3.74 27.77
C GLU A 358 -4.43 -2.48 27.00
N LYS A 359 -4.01 -1.44 27.74
CA LYS A 359 -3.41 -0.25 27.14
C LYS A 359 -2.11 -0.61 26.42
N CYS A 360 -1.81 0.08 25.33
CA CYS A 360 -0.57 -0.09 24.57
C CYS A 360 0.68 0.27 25.40
N VAL A 361 0.58 1.35 26.18
CA VAL A 361 1.64 1.88 27.02
C VAL A 361 1.09 2.15 28.42
N VAL A 362 1.86 1.80 29.45
CA VAL A 362 1.53 2.04 30.85
C VAL A 362 2.71 2.72 31.52
N ASN A 363 2.51 3.95 32.02
CA ASN A 363 3.55 4.76 32.65
C ASN A 363 4.81 4.93 31.79
N GLY A 364 4.63 5.16 30.48
CA GLY A 364 5.75 5.28 29.54
C GLY A 364 6.47 3.97 29.21
N VAL A 365 5.91 2.81 29.55
CA VAL A 365 6.46 1.52 29.16
C VAL A 365 5.47 0.79 28.26
N SER A 366 5.91 0.49 27.04
CA SER A 366 5.12 -0.30 26.09
C SER A 366 5.14 -1.78 26.48
N ARG A 367 3.97 -2.42 26.48
CA ARG A 367 3.86 -3.89 26.58
C ARG A 367 4.05 -4.60 25.24
N PHE A 368 4.08 -3.82 24.14
CA PHE A 368 4.22 -4.30 22.77
C PHE A 368 5.31 -3.47 22.07
N PRO A 369 6.58 -3.62 22.45
CA PRO A 369 7.67 -2.74 22.00
C PRO A 369 7.89 -2.76 20.48
N ASP A 370 7.52 -3.84 19.79
CA ASP A 370 7.58 -3.93 18.32
C ASP A 370 6.48 -3.12 17.60
N MET A 371 5.48 -2.65 18.35
CA MET A 371 4.31 -1.94 17.82
C MET A 371 4.20 -0.51 18.32
N PHE A 372 4.49 -0.29 19.60
CA PHE A 372 4.32 0.99 20.29
C PHE A 372 5.59 1.36 21.05
N CYS A 373 5.93 2.64 21.06
CA CYS A 373 7.11 3.18 21.72
C CYS A 373 6.72 3.89 23.04
N GLY A 374 7.59 3.86 24.05
CA GLY A 374 7.25 4.32 25.41
C GLY A 374 8.11 5.47 25.97
N SER A 375 9.28 5.76 25.40
CA SER A 375 10.20 6.73 26.01
C SER A 375 9.94 8.16 25.54
N ALA A 376 9.82 9.12 26.47
CA ALA A 376 9.74 10.55 26.16
C ALA A 376 11.04 11.12 25.53
N ASN A 377 12.17 10.41 25.60
CA ASN A 377 13.41 10.71 24.85
C ASN A 377 13.35 10.12 23.42
N ALA A 378 12.25 10.42 22.73
CA ALA A 378 11.74 9.77 21.53
C ALA A 378 12.40 10.20 20.19
N THR A 379 13.46 11.02 20.23
CA THR A 379 14.07 11.62 19.03
C THR A 379 15.01 10.68 18.28
N ASN A 380 15.17 9.44 18.73
CA ASN A 380 16.00 8.46 18.04
C ASN A 380 15.30 8.03 16.75
N LEU A 381 15.98 8.25 15.62
CA LEU A 381 15.55 7.79 14.31
C LEU A 381 15.72 6.27 14.21
N VAL A 382 14.62 5.52 14.31
CA VAL A 382 14.57 4.05 14.32
C VAL A 382 13.69 3.54 13.18
N CYS A 383 13.77 2.24 12.87
CA CYS A 383 12.89 1.64 11.86
C CYS A 383 11.43 1.63 12.34
N ALA A 384 10.51 1.98 11.45
CA ALA A 384 9.10 1.71 11.67
C ALA A 384 8.80 0.20 11.61
N SER A 385 7.68 -0.21 12.22
CA SER A 385 7.29 -1.63 12.32
C SER A 385 7.13 -2.34 10.96
N ASP A 386 6.77 -1.56 9.93
CA ASP A 386 6.60 -2.02 8.55
C ASP A 386 7.92 -2.06 7.75
N ARG A 387 9.01 -1.57 8.33
CA ARG A 387 10.34 -1.45 7.73
C ARG A 387 10.36 -0.66 6.42
N LEU A 388 9.38 0.21 6.19
CA LEU A 388 9.29 1.03 4.98
C LEU A 388 10.05 2.35 5.11
N GLY A 389 10.50 2.71 6.32
CA GLY A 389 11.28 3.91 6.55
C GLY A 389 11.84 3.99 7.96
N VAL A 390 12.64 5.03 8.16
CA VAL A 390 13.16 5.44 9.47
C VAL A 390 12.27 6.57 9.99
N GLY A 391 11.90 6.53 11.25
CA GLY A 391 11.01 7.50 11.88
C GLY A 391 11.34 7.74 13.34
N GLU A 392 10.56 8.62 13.94
CA GLU A 392 10.62 8.93 15.36
C GLU A 392 9.34 8.44 16.03
N CYS A 393 9.39 8.24 17.35
CA CYS A 393 8.19 7.93 18.11
C CYS A 393 7.27 9.17 18.11
N ASP A 394 6.02 9.03 17.67
CA ASP A 394 5.07 10.11 17.42
C ASP A 394 4.46 10.73 18.70
N LEU A 395 5.30 11.09 19.67
CA LEU A 395 4.87 11.70 20.92
C LEU A 395 4.62 13.19 20.76
N VAL A 396 3.42 13.63 21.14
CA VAL A 396 3.02 15.04 21.13
C VAL A 396 2.43 15.45 22.48
N ASN A 397 2.61 16.74 22.82
CA ASN A 397 1.89 17.36 23.92
C ASN A 397 0.59 17.96 23.38
N HIS A 398 -0.52 17.33 23.72
CA HIS A 398 -1.86 17.82 23.40
C HIS A 398 -2.18 19.09 24.18
N SER A 399 -2.95 20.00 23.59
CA SER A 399 -3.33 21.26 24.25
C SER A 399 -4.22 21.05 25.48
N LEU A 400 -4.92 19.92 25.54
CA LEU A 400 -5.78 19.53 26.66
C LEU A 400 -5.40 18.12 27.15
N PRO A 401 -5.64 17.78 28.43
CA PRO A 401 -5.44 16.44 28.92
C PRO A 401 -6.23 15.41 28.10
N LEU A 402 -5.56 14.35 27.66
CA LEU A 402 -6.20 13.25 26.96
C LEU A 402 -7.29 12.61 27.83
N PRO A 403 -8.35 12.02 27.26
CA PRO A 403 -9.31 11.23 28.03
C PRO A 403 -8.62 10.12 28.83
N ALA A 404 -9.09 9.79 30.04
CA ALA A 404 -8.41 8.84 30.94
C ALA A 404 -8.08 7.47 30.32
N LYS A 405 -8.94 6.99 29.40
CA LYS A 405 -8.73 5.76 28.61
C LYS A 405 -7.54 5.82 27.65
N PHE A 406 -7.13 7.01 27.22
CA PHE A 406 -6.00 7.27 26.33
C PHE A 406 -4.79 7.92 27.03
N ARG A 407 -4.82 8.04 28.37
CA ARG A 407 -3.64 8.47 29.13
C ARG A 407 -2.69 7.28 29.31
N TYR A 408 -1.49 7.41 28.77
CA TYR A 408 -0.46 6.37 28.78
C TYR A 408 0.79 6.76 29.60
N PHE A 409 0.93 8.05 29.91
CA PHE A 409 2.06 8.65 30.60
C PHE A 409 1.60 9.32 31.90
N ALA A 410 2.54 9.62 32.78
CA ALA A 410 2.27 10.39 34.00
C ALA A 410 1.75 11.80 33.66
N ASN A 411 2.31 12.42 32.61
CA ASN A 411 1.76 13.65 32.04
C ASN A 411 0.47 13.31 31.25
N ALA A 412 -0.66 13.88 31.69
CA ALA A 412 -1.97 13.64 31.09
C ALA A 412 -2.15 14.23 29.69
N THR A 413 -1.28 15.16 29.25
CA THR A 413 -1.32 15.74 27.90
C THR A 413 -0.40 15.02 26.91
N LEU A 414 0.47 14.13 27.39
CA LEU A 414 1.43 13.42 26.54
C LEU A 414 0.82 12.12 25.99
N GLY A 415 0.93 11.93 24.67
CA GLY A 415 0.48 10.71 23.98
C GLY A 415 0.87 10.72 22.51
N GLY A 416 0.44 9.70 21.76
CA GLY A 416 0.57 9.67 20.30
C GLY A 416 -0.24 10.78 19.63
N ALA A 417 0.08 11.11 18.39
CA ALA A 417 -0.66 12.11 17.61
C ALA A 417 -1.91 11.52 16.94
N ASP A 418 -1.86 10.24 16.59
CA ASP A 418 -2.87 9.55 15.79
C ASP A 418 -4.04 9.04 16.65
N GLU A 419 -5.25 9.57 16.41
CA GLU A 419 -6.45 9.15 17.14
C GLU A 419 -6.93 7.74 16.75
N GLU A 420 -6.70 7.28 15.52
CA GLU A 420 -7.06 5.94 15.03
C GLU A 420 -6.19 4.86 15.69
N MET A 421 -5.00 5.26 16.15
CA MET A 421 -4.14 4.46 17.02
C MET A 421 -4.57 4.48 18.49
N ASP A 422 -5.72 5.07 18.83
CA ASP A 422 -6.13 5.39 20.21
C ASP A 422 -5.12 6.27 20.95
N TYR A 423 -4.40 7.14 20.23
CA TYR A 423 -3.26 7.92 20.75
C TYR A 423 -2.11 7.05 21.28
N CYS A 424 -2.05 5.77 20.90
CA CYS A 424 -0.91 4.93 21.21
C CYS A 424 0.29 5.39 20.39
N PRO A 425 1.40 5.79 21.03
CA PRO A 425 2.58 6.23 20.31
C PRO A 425 3.25 5.06 19.56
N TYR A 426 3.66 5.30 18.32
CA TYR A 426 4.34 4.38 17.42
C TYR A 426 5.41 5.12 16.62
N VAL A 427 6.32 4.39 15.98
CA VAL A 427 7.34 4.98 15.13
C VAL A 427 6.71 5.41 13.81
N GLN A 428 6.70 6.72 13.54
CA GLN A 428 6.16 7.30 12.32
C GLN A 428 7.28 7.84 11.42
N PRO A 429 7.49 7.26 10.22
CA PRO A 429 8.38 7.83 9.22
C PRO A 429 7.81 9.11 8.61
N TYR A 430 8.68 10.06 8.28
CA TYR A 430 8.33 11.19 7.42
C TYR A 430 8.41 10.78 5.95
N ARG A 431 7.71 11.49 5.05
CA ARG A 431 7.76 11.22 3.58
C ARG A 431 9.18 11.18 3.02
N LYS A 432 10.08 11.95 3.63
CA LYS A 432 11.48 12.09 3.21
C LYS A 432 12.43 11.05 3.82
N THR A 433 11.96 10.28 4.80
CA THR A 433 12.73 9.24 5.51
C THR A 433 12.22 7.82 5.18
N THR A 434 11.49 7.66 4.09
CA THR A 434 11.13 6.35 3.56
C THR A 434 12.26 5.77 2.72
N CYS A 435 12.36 4.43 2.69
CA CYS A 435 13.40 3.72 1.94
C CYS A 435 13.21 3.75 0.42
N PHE A 436 12.12 4.34 -0.08
CA PHE A 436 11.84 4.52 -1.51
C PHE A 436 11.68 6.01 -1.85
N SER A 437 12.11 6.92 -0.97
CA SER A 437 12.16 8.36 -1.26
C SER A 437 13.13 8.65 -2.39
N ASN A 438 12.75 9.54 -3.30
CA ASN A 438 13.64 10.07 -4.34
C ASN A 438 14.67 11.08 -3.80
N ARG A 439 14.54 11.48 -2.53
CA ARG A 439 15.45 12.39 -1.85
C ARG A 439 16.19 11.66 -0.73
N ARG A 440 17.52 11.85 -0.69
CA ARG A 440 18.44 11.13 0.18
C ARG A 440 18.69 11.88 1.48
N TYR A 441 17.87 11.64 2.50
CA TYR A 441 17.98 12.31 3.81
C TYR A 441 18.64 11.46 4.90
N LEU A 442 18.61 10.13 4.77
CA LEU A 442 19.15 9.20 5.75
C LEU A 442 20.61 8.87 5.44
N ASN A 443 21.50 8.98 6.43
CA ASN A 443 22.89 8.53 6.30
C ASN A 443 22.94 7.00 6.21
N GLY A 444 23.98 6.46 5.57
CA GLY A 444 24.20 5.02 5.41
C GLY A 444 23.17 4.28 4.56
N SER A 445 22.18 4.99 3.99
CA SER A 445 21.00 4.39 3.39
C SER A 445 21.07 4.31 1.86
N VAL A 446 20.53 3.21 1.32
CA VAL A 446 20.22 3.03 -0.09
C VAL A 446 18.71 3.02 -0.29
N TYR A 447 18.25 3.54 -1.43
CA TYR A 447 16.84 3.75 -1.72
C TYR A 447 16.38 2.89 -2.90
N GLY A 448 15.11 2.50 -2.89
CA GLY A 448 14.47 1.77 -3.96
C GLY A 448 13.19 1.07 -3.52
N ALA A 449 12.38 0.60 -4.47
CA ALA A 449 11.12 -0.10 -4.21
C ALA A 449 11.29 -1.33 -3.28
N PHE A 450 12.45 -1.98 -3.36
CA PHE A 450 12.83 -3.16 -2.57
C PHE A 450 13.70 -2.83 -1.35
N ALA A 451 14.02 -1.56 -1.12
CA ALA A 451 14.78 -1.20 0.06
C ALA A 451 13.89 -1.29 1.31
N ARG A 452 14.47 -1.77 2.41
CA ARG A 452 13.80 -1.89 3.72
C ARG A 452 14.70 -1.36 4.81
N CYS A 453 14.10 -0.88 5.88
CA CYS A 453 14.81 -0.42 7.06
C CYS A 453 15.30 -1.63 7.88
N LEU A 454 16.61 -1.63 8.16
CA LEU A 454 17.27 -2.58 9.03
C LEU A 454 17.70 -1.88 10.32
N ASP A 455 17.47 -2.53 11.44
CA ASP A 455 17.77 -1.99 12.77
C ASP A 455 19.29 -1.95 13.00
N ALA A 456 19.79 -0.81 13.50
CA ALA A 456 21.17 -0.60 13.90
C ALA A 456 21.20 -0.18 15.38
N PRO A 457 20.98 -1.13 16.32
CA PRO A 457 20.63 -0.81 17.71
C PRO A 457 21.74 -0.09 18.50
N ALA A 458 22.99 -0.22 18.07
CA ALA A 458 24.13 0.49 18.66
C ALA A 458 24.46 1.83 17.96
N GLY A 459 23.66 2.24 16.97
CA GLY A 459 24.02 3.28 16.02
C GLY A 459 25.10 2.82 15.04
N PHE A 460 25.59 3.75 14.22
CA PHE A 460 26.65 3.49 13.24
C PHE A 460 27.40 4.78 12.90
N ALA A 461 28.58 4.62 12.30
CA ALA A 461 29.36 5.73 11.78
C ALA A 461 29.66 5.54 10.29
N GLU A 462 29.43 6.58 9.49
CA GLU A 462 29.70 6.63 8.05
C GLU A 462 30.82 7.63 7.81
N SER A 463 31.87 7.23 7.08
CA SER A 463 33.03 8.07 6.77
C SER A 463 33.67 8.73 7.99
N GLY A 464 33.72 8.00 9.13
CA GLY A 464 34.26 8.49 10.40
C GLY A 464 33.35 9.43 11.18
N GLN A 465 32.12 9.70 10.72
CA GLN A 465 31.13 10.52 11.42
C GLN A 465 30.01 9.66 12.01
N SER A 466 29.79 9.77 13.32
CA SER A 466 28.68 9.10 13.99
C SER A 466 27.33 9.60 13.48
N SER A 467 26.41 8.67 13.23
CA SER A 467 25.04 8.98 12.84
C SER A 467 24.13 8.98 14.06
N ALA A 468 23.22 9.97 14.14
CA ALA A 468 22.14 10.00 15.13
C ALA A 468 20.94 9.10 14.71
N GLN A 469 21.23 7.98 14.04
CA GLN A 469 20.24 7.04 13.53
C GLN A 469 20.53 5.64 14.06
N TYR A 470 19.46 4.93 14.39
CA TYR A 470 19.45 3.55 14.87
C TYR A 470 18.75 2.62 13.88
N GLY A 471 18.62 3.06 12.62
CA GLY A 471 18.14 2.29 11.50
C GLY A 471 18.62 2.90 10.18
N LEU A 472 18.77 2.08 9.16
CA LEU A 472 19.16 2.51 7.81
C LEU A 472 18.45 1.68 6.75
N CYS A 473 18.28 2.26 5.56
CA CYS A 473 17.69 1.54 4.43
C CYS A 473 18.74 0.72 3.68
N ALA A 474 18.44 -0.56 3.43
CA ALA A 474 19.27 -1.46 2.63
C ALA A 474 18.45 -2.05 1.49
N LYS A 475 19.04 -2.30 0.32
CA LYS A 475 18.38 -3.06 -0.75
C LYS A 475 18.20 -4.49 -0.24
N VAL A 476 16.99 -5.04 -0.40
CA VAL A 476 16.69 -6.43 -0.03
C VAL A 476 16.49 -7.26 -1.29
N HIS A 477 17.16 -8.40 -1.33
CA HIS A 477 16.93 -9.43 -2.33
C HIS A 477 16.36 -10.68 -1.66
N CYS A 478 15.09 -10.97 -1.95
CA CYS A 478 14.36 -12.10 -1.39
C CYS A 478 14.60 -13.34 -2.24
N GLY A 479 15.10 -14.41 -1.62
CA GLY A 479 15.23 -15.71 -2.26
C GLY A 479 13.89 -16.42 -2.43
N THR A 480 13.91 -17.53 -3.17
CA THR A 480 12.74 -18.41 -3.40
C THR A 480 12.37 -19.28 -2.19
N THR A 481 13.21 -19.28 -1.16
CA THR A 481 12.95 -19.88 0.16
C THR A 481 12.87 -18.77 1.21
N THR A 482 12.75 -19.10 2.51
CA THR A 482 12.74 -18.14 3.63
C THR A 482 14.10 -17.47 3.90
N THR A 483 14.94 -17.32 2.87
CA THR A 483 16.27 -16.69 2.95
C THR A 483 16.29 -15.41 2.14
N TYR A 484 17.02 -14.40 2.60
CA TYR A 484 17.23 -13.16 1.87
C TYR A 484 18.65 -12.63 2.09
N SER A 485 19.03 -11.69 1.23
CA SER A 485 20.30 -10.97 1.30
C SER A 485 20.09 -9.47 1.24
N VAL A 486 21.03 -8.72 1.78
CA VAL A 486 20.97 -7.27 1.90
C VAL A 486 22.19 -6.62 1.26
N ARG A 487 22.01 -5.42 0.71
CA ARG A 487 23.11 -4.58 0.23
C ARG A 487 22.98 -3.19 0.83
N VAL A 488 23.96 -2.81 1.65
CA VAL A 488 24.06 -1.50 2.30
C VAL A 488 24.79 -0.50 1.39
N LYS A 489 24.80 0.78 1.77
CA LYS A 489 25.48 1.83 0.99
C LYS A 489 26.98 1.55 0.86
N GLY A 490 27.52 1.70 -0.36
CA GLY A 490 28.92 1.42 -0.68
C GLY A 490 29.30 -0.06 -0.74
N ALA A 491 28.38 -0.99 -0.48
CA ALA A 491 28.61 -2.41 -0.67
C ALA A 491 28.48 -2.78 -2.16
N GLY A 492 29.49 -3.45 -2.70
CA GLY A 492 29.51 -3.92 -4.09
C GLY A 492 28.66 -5.17 -4.36
N THR A 493 28.29 -5.94 -3.34
CA THR A 493 27.52 -7.18 -3.48
C THR A 493 26.47 -7.35 -2.38
N PHE A 494 25.48 -8.22 -2.63
CA PHE A 494 24.52 -8.62 -1.62
C PHE A 494 25.12 -9.63 -0.64
N THR A 495 24.90 -9.43 0.64
CA THR A 495 25.34 -10.34 1.71
C THR A 495 24.15 -11.04 2.34
N ARG A 496 24.25 -12.35 2.58
CA ARG A 496 23.18 -13.12 3.24
C ARG A 496 22.89 -12.56 4.62
N CYS A 497 21.61 -12.41 4.96
CA CYS A 497 21.18 -11.87 6.24
C CYS A 497 20.27 -12.87 6.97
N PRO A 498 20.81 -13.91 7.64
CA PRO A 498 19.99 -14.88 8.36
C PRO A 498 19.21 -14.21 9.51
N PRO A 499 17.89 -14.41 9.64
CA PRO A 499 17.10 -13.81 10.71
C PRO A 499 17.69 -14.02 12.11
N GLY A 500 17.71 -12.96 12.92
CA GLY A 500 18.24 -12.96 14.29
C GLY A 500 19.76 -12.79 14.40
N THR A 501 20.49 -12.80 13.28
CA THR A 501 21.94 -12.54 13.28
C THR A 501 22.25 -11.04 13.14
N THR A 502 23.49 -10.68 13.47
CA THR A 502 24.01 -9.32 13.28
C THR A 502 25.13 -9.31 12.26
N LEU A 503 25.17 -8.30 11.39
CA LEU A 503 26.24 -8.11 10.41
C LEU A 503 26.99 -6.80 10.71
N PRO A 504 28.31 -6.84 10.99
CA PRO A 504 29.12 -5.63 11.18
C PRO A 504 29.14 -4.78 9.91
N LEU A 505 28.78 -3.51 9.98
CA LEU A 505 28.67 -2.65 8.79
C LEU A 505 30.01 -2.46 8.08
N SER A 506 31.10 -2.37 8.83
CA SER A 506 32.47 -2.27 8.30
C SER A 506 32.91 -3.51 7.51
N SER A 507 32.31 -4.67 7.77
CA SER A 507 32.55 -5.89 6.99
C SER A 507 31.75 -5.92 5.68
N LEU A 508 30.66 -5.16 5.60
CA LEU A 508 29.78 -5.09 4.43
C LEU A 508 30.21 -4.01 3.45
N SER A 509 30.75 -2.89 3.95
CA SER A 509 31.13 -1.74 3.13
C SER A 509 32.21 -0.91 3.82
N PRO A 510 33.25 -0.47 3.07
CA PRO A 510 34.33 0.34 3.61
C PRO A 510 33.89 1.76 4.00
N LEU A 511 32.68 2.18 3.62
CA LEU A 511 32.12 3.48 4.03
C LEU A 511 31.77 3.53 5.52
N PHE A 512 31.57 2.37 6.16
CA PHE A 512 31.21 2.33 7.58
C PHE A 512 32.43 2.05 8.44
N SER A 513 32.66 2.94 9.40
CA SER A 513 33.77 2.80 10.37
C SER A 513 33.34 2.10 11.65
N ASP A 514 32.04 2.06 11.96
CA ASP A 514 31.49 1.42 13.16
C ASP A 514 30.00 1.04 12.98
N GLY A 515 29.50 0.18 13.86
CA GLY A 515 28.10 -0.25 13.92
C GLY A 515 27.82 -1.61 13.28
N HIS A 516 26.61 -2.11 13.51
CA HIS A 516 26.11 -3.35 12.93
C HIS A 516 24.62 -3.25 12.65
N ILE A 517 24.15 -4.02 11.67
CA ILE A 517 22.72 -4.20 11.41
C ILE A 517 22.24 -5.53 12.00
N THR A 518 20.99 -5.57 12.42
CA THR A 518 20.30 -6.81 12.80
C THR A 518 19.47 -7.32 11.63
N CYS A 519 19.57 -8.61 11.32
CA CYS A 519 18.80 -9.27 10.28
C CYS A 519 17.39 -9.61 10.79
N PRO A 520 16.33 -8.95 10.29
CA PRO A 520 14.98 -9.20 10.79
C PRO A 520 14.36 -10.50 10.25
N PRO A 521 13.17 -10.89 10.75
CA PRO A 521 12.41 -12.00 10.19
C PRO A 521 12.14 -11.81 8.70
N TYR A 522 12.21 -12.90 7.91
CA TYR A 522 12.01 -12.88 6.45
C TYR A 522 10.73 -12.12 6.05
N ASP A 523 9.60 -12.45 6.67
CA ASP A 523 8.30 -11.87 6.34
C ASP A 523 8.25 -10.35 6.58
N SER A 524 9.08 -9.79 7.45
CA SER A 524 9.11 -8.35 7.70
C SER A 524 9.76 -7.54 6.58
N VAL A 525 10.59 -8.18 5.74
CA VAL A 525 11.31 -7.52 4.63
C VAL A 525 10.88 -8.05 3.26
N CYS A 526 10.40 -9.29 3.20
CA CYS A 526 10.00 -10.01 2.00
C CYS A 526 8.51 -10.38 1.95
N GLY A 527 7.74 -10.09 3.00
CA GLY A 527 6.31 -10.46 3.09
C GLY A 527 5.37 -9.67 2.18
N ILE A 528 5.87 -8.59 1.54
CA ILE A 528 5.14 -7.84 0.51
C ILE A 528 5.67 -8.29 -0.85
N PRO A 529 4.92 -9.12 -1.61
CA PRO A 529 5.30 -9.48 -2.96
C PRO A 529 5.24 -8.22 -3.83
N VAL A 530 6.40 -7.79 -4.31
CA VAL A 530 6.47 -6.84 -5.41
C VAL A 530 6.46 -7.68 -6.68
N THR A 531 5.28 -7.77 -7.30
CA THR A 531 5.13 -8.42 -8.60
C THR A 531 5.99 -7.69 -9.62
N THR A 532 7.07 -8.33 -10.08
CA THR A 532 7.73 -7.90 -11.31
C THR A 532 6.81 -8.28 -12.48
N THR A 533 6.76 -7.45 -13.51
CA THR A 533 5.91 -7.60 -14.73
C THR A 533 6.00 -8.96 -15.42
N LYS A 534 6.99 -9.80 -15.05
CA LYS A 534 7.21 -11.19 -15.48
C LYS A 534 5.96 -12.09 -15.42
N ALA A 535 4.98 -11.77 -14.57
CA ALA A 535 3.74 -12.55 -14.45
C ALA A 535 2.60 -12.15 -15.42
N LEU A 536 2.76 -11.06 -16.20
CA LEU A 536 1.67 -10.46 -16.99
C LEU A 536 1.43 -11.11 -18.37
N ARG A 537 2.22 -12.10 -18.82
CA ARG A 537 2.09 -12.68 -20.18
C ARG A 537 1.72 -14.16 -20.24
N GLY A 538 1.37 -14.79 -19.13
CA GLY A 538 1.01 -16.22 -19.10
C GLY A 538 -0.43 -16.58 -19.49
N GLY A 539 -1.30 -15.60 -19.78
CA GLY A 539 -2.76 -15.81 -19.82
C GLY A 539 -3.52 -15.44 -21.10
N ALA A 540 -2.86 -14.97 -22.16
CA ALA A 540 -3.55 -14.70 -23.44
C ALA A 540 -3.46 -15.94 -24.35
N ALA A 541 -4.46 -16.81 -24.26
CA ALA A 541 -4.67 -17.87 -25.23
C ALA A 541 -5.04 -17.24 -26.58
N ARG A 542 -4.41 -17.74 -27.65
CA ARG A 542 -4.70 -17.40 -29.06
C ARG A 542 -6.12 -17.85 -29.42
N GLU A 543 -6.97 -16.94 -29.85
CA GLU A 543 -8.12 -17.29 -30.68
C GLU A 543 -7.67 -17.40 -32.14
N GLY A 544 -8.08 -18.51 -32.76
CA GLY A 544 -7.69 -18.92 -34.10
C GLY A 544 -8.46 -18.18 -35.19
N GLU A 545 -7.72 -17.72 -36.19
CA GLU A 545 -8.26 -17.32 -37.49
C GLU A 545 -8.91 -18.52 -38.18
N ALA A 546 -10.23 -18.42 -38.35
CA ALA A 546 -11.01 -19.33 -39.17
C ALA A 546 -10.68 -19.10 -40.65
N ARG A 547 -10.36 -20.20 -41.33
CA ARG A 547 -10.14 -20.30 -42.77
C ARG A 547 -11.36 -19.82 -43.57
N SER A 548 -11.17 -18.89 -44.49
CA SER A 548 -12.00 -18.75 -45.69
C SER A 548 -11.20 -19.28 -46.89
N GLY A 549 -11.53 -20.50 -47.33
CA GLY A 549 -11.05 -21.05 -48.60
C GLY A 549 -11.90 -20.50 -49.73
N GLN A 550 -11.31 -19.69 -50.59
CA GLN A 550 -11.86 -19.35 -51.90
C GLN A 550 -11.39 -20.37 -52.94
N SER A 551 -12.35 -20.73 -53.79
CA SER A 551 -12.27 -21.53 -55.00
C SER A 551 -11.10 -21.18 -55.93
N GLY A 552 -10.40 -22.24 -56.35
CA GLY A 552 -9.56 -22.34 -57.54
C GLY A 552 -9.48 -23.81 -57.92
#